data_AF-A0A5J5DG99-F1
#
_entry.id   AF-A0A5J5DG99-F1
#
_cell.length_a   1.000
_cell.length_b   1.000
_cell.length_c   1.000
_cell.angle_alpha   90.00
_cell.angle_beta   90.00
_cell.angle_gamma   90.00
#
_symmetry.space_group_name_H-M   'P 1'
#
loop_
_entity.id
_entity.type
_entity.pdbx_description
1 polymer ?
#
loop_
_entity_poly.entity_id
_entity_poly.type
_entity_poly.pdbx_seq_one_letter_code
_entity_poly.pdbx_strand_id
1 'polypeptide(L)'
;MKNALALLLLISLACHSHTLKCHTCVASNDDDCNRQGSTPCPQYADACSTITGPSTVMKSCTYKAFCDKAHGVSSGAKMDCCFGDDCNGPHRSHHRNSAGAVASSPVLLVTALLLRVATSQL
;
A
#
# COMPACT_ATOMS: atom_id res chain seq x y z
N MET A 1 -1.84 33.89 12.86
CA MET A 1 -2.84 33.04 12.17
C MET A 1 -2.36 32.56 10.81
N LYS A 2 -1.86 33.43 9.91
CA LYS A 2 -1.40 33.05 8.56
C LYS A 2 -0.22 32.05 8.51
N ASN A 3 0.75 32.20 9.42
CA ASN A 3 1.95 31.35 9.46
C ASN A 3 1.66 29.92 9.96
N ALA A 4 0.68 29.77 10.87
CA ALA A 4 0.27 28.46 11.38
C ALA A 4 -0.47 27.65 10.29
N LEU A 5 -1.27 28.33 9.46
CA LEU A 5 -2.03 27.72 8.37
C LEU A 5 -1.10 27.27 7.23
N ALA A 6 -0.08 28.07 6.91
CA ALA A 6 0.97 27.69 5.96
C ALA A 6 1.78 26.48 6.46
N LEU A 7 2.12 26.43 7.75
CA LEU A 7 2.85 25.31 8.34
C LEU A 7 2.04 24.01 8.34
N LEU A 8 0.74 24.09 8.66
CA LEU A 8 -0.20 22.97 8.59
C LEU A 8 -0.34 22.43 7.16
N LEU A 9 -0.45 23.30 6.16
CA LEU A 9 -0.50 22.91 4.75
C LEU A 9 0.78 22.18 4.31
N LEU A 10 1.96 22.68 4.71
CA LEU A 10 3.24 22.05 4.40
C LEU A 10 3.39 20.67 5.05
N ILE A 11 2.99 20.52 6.32
CA ILE A 11 3.03 19.23 7.03
C ILE A 11 2.06 18.23 6.38
N SER A 12 0.85 18.68 6.03
CA SER A 12 -0.09 17.81 5.32
C SER A 12 0.48 17.35 3.98
N LEU A 13 1.10 18.24 3.19
CA LEU A 13 1.69 17.87 1.90
C LEU A 13 2.86 16.88 2.05
N ALA A 14 3.67 17.02 3.11
CA ALA A 14 4.78 16.12 3.42
C ALA A 14 4.33 14.72 3.90
N CYS A 15 3.13 14.60 4.48
CA CYS A 15 2.59 13.33 4.99
C CYS A 15 1.87 12.46 3.94
N HIS A 16 1.70 12.93 2.69
CA HIS A 16 0.94 12.18 1.67
C HIS A 16 1.78 11.20 0.82
N SER A 17 3.06 10.98 1.13
CA SER A 17 3.84 9.94 0.46
C SER A 17 3.49 8.56 1.01
N HIS A 18 2.30 8.07 0.67
CA HIS A 18 1.90 6.70 0.94
C HIS A 18 2.60 5.77 -0.06
N THR A 19 3.75 5.23 0.34
CA THR A 19 4.46 4.24 -0.47
C THR A 19 3.79 2.89 -0.28
N LEU A 20 3.35 2.27 -1.38
CA LEU A 20 2.83 0.90 -1.38
C LEU A 20 3.75 -0.02 -0.57
N LYS A 21 3.20 -0.90 0.25
CA LYS A 21 3.96 -1.96 0.93
C LYS A 21 3.64 -3.31 0.32
N CYS A 22 4.65 -4.13 0.09
CA CYS A 22 4.47 -5.48 -0.41
C CYS A 22 5.37 -6.44 0.36
N HIS A 23 4.96 -7.70 0.45
CA HIS A 23 5.89 -8.77 0.82
C HIS A 23 7.01 -8.85 -0.22
N THR A 24 8.26 -8.88 0.27
CA THR A 24 9.46 -8.95 -0.55
C THR A 24 10.34 -10.08 -0.05
N CYS A 25 10.37 -11.20 -0.77
CA CYS A 25 11.04 -12.42 -0.31
C CYS A 25 11.28 -13.40 -1.46
N VAL A 26 12.24 -14.31 -1.26
CA VAL A 26 12.42 -15.52 -2.05
C VAL A 26 12.47 -16.69 -1.06
N ALA A 27 11.63 -17.70 -1.26
CA ALA A 27 11.53 -18.86 -0.37
C ALA A 27 11.07 -20.10 -1.13
N SER A 28 11.12 -21.27 -0.51
CA SER A 28 10.66 -22.52 -1.12
C SER A 28 9.14 -22.70 -1.10
N ASN A 29 8.44 -21.93 -0.26
CA ASN A 29 6.99 -21.96 -0.07
C ASN A 29 6.47 -20.59 0.38
N ASP A 30 5.14 -20.40 0.32
CA ASP A 30 4.50 -19.12 0.59
C ASP A 30 4.59 -18.71 2.08
N ASP A 31 4.48 -19.66 3.00
CA ASP A 31 4.48 -19.39 4.44
C ASP A 31 5.83 -18.85 4.93
N ASP A 32 6.94 -19.45 4.47
CA ASP A 32 8.28 -18.97 4.78
C ASP A 32 8.57 -17.61 4.13
N CYS A 33 7.99 -17.35 2.96
CA CYS A 33 8.03 -16.03 2.33
C CYS A 33 7.26 -15.00 3.19
N ASN A 34 6.05 -15.36 3.63
CA ASN A 34 5.18 -14.48 4.41
C ASN A 34 5.78 -14.08 5.77
N ARG A 35 6.51 -14.99 6.42
CA ARG A 35 7.21 -14.73 7.68
C ARG A 35 8.28 -13.65 7.59
N GLN A 36 8.81 -13.39 6.39
CA GLN A 36 9.80 -12.33 6.16
C GLN A 36 9.17 -10.93 6.22
N GLY A 37 7.84 -10.84 6.12
CA GLY A 37 7.11 -9.59 6.19
C GLY A 37 7.18 -8.75 4.92
N SER A 38 6.77 -7.49 5.05
CA SER A 38 6.68 -6.53 3.95
C SER A 38 7.65 -5.37 4.08
N THR A 39 8.00 -4.80 2.94
CA THR A 39 8.85 -3.62 2.84
C THR A 39 8.18 -2.52 2.02
N PRO A 40 8.51 -1.23 2.27
CA PRO A 40 8.05 -0.14 1.44
C PRO A 40 8.58 -0.26 0.01
N CYS A 41 7.69 -0.14 -0.96
CA CYS A 41 8.04 -0.13 -2.37
C CYS A 41 8.64 1.22 -2.79
N PRO A 42 9.53 1.21 -3.80
CA PRO A 42 10.02 2.43 -4.40
C PRO A 42 8.88 3.19 -5.09
N GLN A 43 9.05 4.51 -5.25
CA GLN A 43 8.00 5.41 -5.76
C GLN A 43 7.47 5.06 -7.16
N TYR A 44 8.25 4.34 -7.97
CA TYR A 44 7.84 3.92 -9.32
C TYR A 44 6.99 2.64 -9.32
N ALA A 45 6.92 1.92 -8.20
CA ALA A 45 6.20 0.66 -8.09
C ALA A 45 4.80 0.89 -7.54
N ASP A 46 3.80 0.46 -8.30
CA ASP A 46 2.37 0.63 -8.02
C ASP A 46 1.62 -0.70 -7.87
N ALA A 47 2.34 -1.84 -7.91
CA ALA A 47 1.76 -3.17 -7.74
C ALA A 47 2.67 -4.09 -6.92
N CYS A 48 2.07 -5.09 -6.28
CA CYS A 48 2.79 -6.23 -5.73
C CYS A 48 2.72 -7.40 -6.71
N SER A 49 3.80 -8.17 -6.81
CA SER A 49 3.85 -9.41 -7.57
C SER A 49 4.18 -10.61 -6.70
N THR A 50 3.65 -11.77 -7.09
CA THR A 50 4.00 -13.09 -6.59
C THR A 50 4.31 -13.98 -7.78
N ILE A 51 5.51 -14.54 -7.82
CA ILE A 51 5.94 -15.53 -8.79
C ILE A 51 6.07 -16.88 -8.08
N THR A 52 5.36 -17.89 -8.55
CA THR A 52 5.34 -19.23 -7.98
C THR A 52 5.85 -20.22 -9.02
N GLY A 53 7.01 -20.82 -8.75
CA GLY A 53 7.55 -21.96 -9.48
C GLY A 53 7.31 -23.29 -8.76
N PRO A 54 7.84 -24.41 -9.28
CA PRO A 54 7.64 -25.75 -8.70
C PRO A 54 8.10 -25.93 -7.25
N SER A 55 9.10 -25.17 -6.80
CA SER A 55 9.64 -25.23 -5.43
C SER A 55 10.19 -23.88 -4.99
N THR A 56 9.64 -22.80 -5.53
CA THR A 56 10.07 -21.44 -5.26
C THR A 56 8.88 -20.49 -5.27
N VAL A 57 8.88 -19.55 -4.35
CA VAL A 57 7.97 -18.41 -4.30
C VAL A 57 8.83 -17.16 -4.19
N MET A 58 8.57 -16.19 -5.06
CA MET A 58 9.20 -14.88 -5.02
C MET A 58 8.12 -13.81 -4.97
N LYS A 59 8.17 -12.97 -3.94
CA LYS A 59 7.27 -11.81 -3.78
C LYS A 59 8.09 -10.55 -3.92
N SER A 60 7.55 -9.53 -4.59
CA SER A 60 8.27 -8.27 -4.82
C SER A 60 7.33 -7.11 -5.14
N CYS A 61 7.86 -5.89 -5.06
CA CYS A 61 7.25 -4.71 -5.68
C CYS A 61 7.46 -4.73 -7.19
N THR A 62 6.47 -4.27 -7.96
CA THR A 62 6.54 -4.17 -9.42
C THR A 62 5.70 -3.00 -9.93
N TYR A 63 5.64 -2.83 -11.25
CA TYR A 63 4.81 -1.82 -11.91
C TYR A 63 3.70 -2.48 -12.72
N LYS A 64 2.53 -1.85 -12.77
CA LYS A 64 1.32 -2.36 -13.44
C LYS A 64 1.59 -2.77 -14.89
N ALA A 65 2.34 -1.97 -15.65
CA ALA A 65 2.62 -2.29 -17.04
C ALA A 65 3.47 -3.56 -17.22
N PHE A 66 4.23 -3.98 -16.19
CA PHE A 66 4.89 -5.28 -16.17
C PHE A 66 3.87 -6.38 -15.98
N CYS A 67 3.01 -6.24 -14.98
CA CYS A 67 1.93 -7.21 -14.69
C CYS A 67 1.05 -7.44 -15.92
N ASP A 68 0.63 -6.36 -16.59
CA ASP A 68 -0.21 -6.41 -17.79
C ASP A 68 0.43 -7.26 -18.91
N LYS A 69 1.77 -7.26 -19.01
CA LYS A 69 2.54 -8.03 -20.00
C LYS A 69 2.94 -9.43 -19.52
N ALA A 70 3.12 -9.61 -18.23
CA ALA A 70 3.56 -10.85 -17.61
C ALA A 70 2.43 -11.85 -17.34
N HIS A 71 1.17 -11.45 -17.58
CA HIS A 71 0.03 -12.38 -17.57
C HIS A 71 0.29 -13.57 -18.50
N GLY A 72 0.60 -14.73 -17.88
CA GLY A 72 0.79 -15.99 -18.60
C GLY A 72 2.23 -16.34 -18.97
N VAL A 73 3.26 -15.97 -18.19
CA VAL A 73 4.64 -16.44 -18.44
C VAL A 73 4.68 -17.98 -18.51
N SER A 74 4.87 -18.44 -19.73
CA SER A 74 4.87 -19.83 -20.17
C SER A 74 6.27 -20.42 -19.98
N SER A 75 6.62 -20.77 -18.74
CA SER A 75 7.92 -21.40 -18.40
C SER A 75 7.88 -22.17 -17.07
N GLY A 76 6.71 -22.72 -16.70
CA GLY A 76 6.54 -23.48 -15.44
C GLY A 76 6.45 -22.65 -14.15
N ALA A 77 6.53 -21.32 -14.25
CA ALA A 77 6.29 -20.39 -13.15
C ALA A 77 5.05 -19.53 -13.42
N LYS A 78 4.15 -19.44 -12.44
CA LYS A 78 2.96 -18.59 -12.48
C LYS A 78 3.31 -17.23 -11.88
N MET A 79 2.87 -16.15 -12.52
CA MET A 79 2.96 -14.81 -11.95
C MET A 79 1.55 -14.26 -11.68
N ASP A 80 1.33 -13.77 -10.46
CA ASP A 80 0.13 -13.06 -10.04
C ASP A 80 0.51 -11.65 -9.59
N CYS A 81 -0.37 -10.69 -9.84
CA CYS A 81 -0.22 -9.32 -9.38
C CYS A 81 -1.46 -8.84 -8.62
N CYS A 82 -1.25 -7.94 -7.67
CA CYS A 82 -2.30 -7.28 -6.92
C CYS A 82 -1.92 -5.83 -6.60
N PHE A 83 -2.90 -5.04 -6.19
CA PHE A 83 -2.75 -3.61 -5.93
C PHE A 83 -3.22 -3.31 -4.50
N GLY A 84 -2.42 -2.53 -3.77
CA GLY A 84 -2.67 -2.17 -2.38
C GLY A 84 -1.71 -2.85 -1.40
N ASP A 85 -1.61 -2.28 -0.20
CA ASP A 85 -0.64 -2.72 0.79
C ASP A 85 -0.83 -4.17 1.20
N ASP A 86 0.28 -4.89 1.28
CA ASP A 86 0.38 -6.27 1.75
C ASP A 86 -0.55 -7.26 1.02
N CYS A 87 -1.07 -6.89 -0.16
CA CYS A 87 -2.05 -7.68 -0.89
C CYS A 87 -1.51 -9.03 -1.37
N ASN A 88 -0.18 -9.13 -1.50
CA ASN A 88 0.52 -10.35 -1.84
C ASN A 88 0.95 -11.17 -0.60
N GLY A 89 0.51 -10.79 0.60
CA GLY A 89 0.75 -11.52 1.84
C GLY A 89 -0.10 -12.79 1.97
N PRO A 90 -0.22 -13.35 3.20
CA PRO A 90 -1.05 -14.53 3.44
C PRO A 90 -2.47 -14.31 2.93
N HIS A 91 -3.03 -15.28 2.20
CA HIS A 91 -4.41 -15.28 1.78
C HIS A 91 -5.36 -15.33 2.99
N ARG A 92 -5.60 -14.18 3.61
CA ARG A 92 -6.78 -13.98 4.42
C ARG A 92 -7.90 -13.77 3.44
N SER A 93 -8.90 -14.65 3.46
CA SER A 93 -10.12 -14.54 2.67
C SER A 93 -10.61 -13.09 2.74
N HIS A 94 -10.29 -12.30 1.71
CA HIS A 94 -10.76 -10.93 1.59
C HIS A 94 -12.23 -11.02 1.20
N HIS A 95 -13.08 -11.36 2.15
CA HIS A 95 -14.44 -10.89 2.10
C HIS A 95 -14.32 -9.37 2.07
N ARG A 96 -14.56 -8.79 0.90
CA ARG A 96 -14.73 -7.35 0.73
C ARG A 96 -15.90 -6.93 1.59
N ASN A 97 -15.66 -6.75 2.89
CA ASN A 97 -16.49 -5.87 3.69
C ASN A 97 -15.86 -4.50 3.51
N SER A 98 -16.31 -3.80 2.49
CA SER A 98 -16.26 -2.34 2.42
C SER A 98 -17.13 -1.74 3.54
N ALA A 99 -16.93 -2.17 4.79
CA ALA A 99 -17.32 -1.40 5.94
C ALA A 99 -16.23 -0.35 6.04
N GLY A 100 -16.56 0.87 5.62
CA GLY A 100 -15.65 1.99 5.51
C GLY A 100 -14.67 2.01 6.67
N ALA A 101 -13.40 1.76 6.36
CA ALA A 101 -12.35 2.30 7.18
C ALA A 101 -12.65 3.79 7.20
N VAL A 102 -13.19 4.29 8.32
CA VAL A 102 -13.09 5.67 8.70
C VAL A 102 -11.59 5.91 8.83
N ALA A 103 -10.94 6.10 7.69
CA ALA A 103 -9.63 6.68 7.62
C ALA A 103 -9.78 7.94 8.46
N SER A 104 -9.04 7.97 9.57
CA SER A 104 -8.83 9.16 10.38
C SER A 104 -8.16 10.16 9.46
N SER A 105 -8.97 10.76 8.60
CA SER A 105 -8.50 11.60 7.52
C SER A 105 -7.98 12.84 8.22
N PRO A 106 -6.68 13.13 8.12
CA PRO A 106 -6.12 14.32 8.75
C PRO A 106 -6.88 15.58 8.29
N VAL A 107 -7.51 15.54 7.11
CA VAL A 107 -8.44 16.56 6.61
C VAL A 107 -9.62 16.80 7.57
N LEU A 108 -10.27 15.75 8.07
CA LEU A 108 -11.42 15.88 8.99
C LEU A 108 -11.00 16.49 10.32
N LEU A 109 -9.86 16.06 10.87
CA LEU A 109 -9.28 16.64 12.08
C LEU A 109 -8.92 18.12 11.88
N VAL A 110 -8.31 18.47 10.75
CA VAL A 110 -7.96 19.85 10.40
C VAL A 110 -9.21 20.70 10.23
N THR A 111 -10.25 20.22 9.56
CA THR A 111 -11.53 20.94 9.44
C THR A 111 -12.22 21.15 10.79
N ALA A 112 -12.21 20.15 11.67
CA ALA A 112 -12.77 20.27 13.02
C ALA A 112 -12.00 21.28 13.89
N LEU A 113 -10.67 21.31 13.78
CA LEU A 113 -9.81 22.29 14.45
C LEU A 113 -10.05 23.72 13.93
N LEU A 114 -10.17 23.89 12.61
CA LEU A 114 -10.48 25.19 12.00
C LEU A 114 -11.86 25.72 12.43
N LEU A 115 -12.87 24.84 12.48
CA LEU A 115 -14.20 25.18 12.98
C LEU A 115 -14.19 25.63 14.44
N ARG A 116 -13.48 24.91 15.32
CA ARG A 116 -13.36 25.30 16.74
C ARG A 116 -12.69 26.66 16.90
N VAL A 117 -11.59 26.90 16.20
CA VAL A 117 -10.88 28.19 16.27
C VAL A 117 -11.77 29.34 15.78
N ALA A 118 -12.56 29.14 14.72
CA ALA A 118 -13.49 30.14 14.23
C ALA A 118 -14.61 30.46 15.24
N THR A 119 -15.15 29.45 15.92
CA THR A 119 -16.20 29.65 16.94
C THR A 119 -15.69 30.24 18.26
N SER A 120 -14.41 30.08 18.59
CA SER A 120 -13.81 30.66 19.81
C SER A 120 -13.36 32.12 19.65
N GLN A 121 -13.40 32.66 18.43
CA GLN A 121 -13.06 34.04 18.11
C GLN A 121 -14.31 34.91 17.87
N LEU A 122 -15.51 34.34 18.07
CA LEU A 122 -16.82 35.01 18.05
C LEU A 122 -17.29 35.22 19.49
#